data_AF-A0A1J5TIB2-F1
#
_entry.id   AF-A0A1J5TIB2-F1
#
_cell.length_a   1.000
_cell.length_b   1.000
_cell.length_c   1.000
_cell.angle_alpha   90.00
_cell.angle_beta   90.00
_cell.angle_gamma   90.00
#
_symmetry.space_group_name_H-M   'P 1'
#
loop_
_entity.id
_entity.type
_entity.pdbx_description
1 polymer ?
#
loop_
_entity_poly.entity_id
_entity_poly.type
_entity_poly.pdbx_seq_one_letter_code
_entity_poly.pdbx_strand_id
1 'polypeptide(L)' 'MKNVEDKIIEVLNELEKWESRKEKVQERYSRGDADKTEIERINEQISHYKNLLSDMKKKMNATDISRTIARSSN' A
#
# COMPACT_ATOMS: atom_id res chain seq x y z
N MET A 1 7.97 -19.58 -5.15
CA MET A 1 7.25 -18.34 -5.48
C MET A 1 6.79 -17.71 -4.18
N LYS A 2 7.03 -16.42 -3.94
CA LYS A 2 6.46 -15.73 -2.76
C LYS A 2 4.94 -15.78 -2.85
N ASN A 3 4.27 -16.10 -1.75
CA ASN A 3 2.81 -16.11 -1.67
C ASN A 3 2.29 -14.67 -1.85
N VAL A 4 1.04 -14.52 -2.29
CA VAL A 4 0.39 -13.20 -2.42
C VAL A 4 0.37 -12.49 -1.07
N GLU A 5 0.17 -13.25 0.02
CA GLU A 5 0.23 -12.78 1.40
C GLU A 5 1.60 -12.17 1.75
N ASP A 6 2.70 -12.83 1.39
CA ASP A 6 4.07 -12.30 1.62
C ASP A 6 4.26 -10.96 0.92
N LYS A 7 3.77 -10.84 -0.32
CA LYS A 7 3.84 -9.59 -1.08
C LYS A 7 2.96 -8.50 -0.47
N ILE A 8 1.80 -8.84 0.09
CA ILE A 8 0.94 -7.89 0.81
C ILE A 8 1.67 -7.36 2.04
N ILE A 9 2.35 -8.24 2.80
CA ILE A 9 3.15 -7.85 3.98
C ILE A 9 4.28 -6.91 3.55
N GLU A 10 5.00 -7.22 2.47
CA GLU A 10 6.05 -6.34 1.93
C GLU A 10 5.51 -4.95 1.58
N VAL A 11 4.37 -4.89 0.90
CA VAL A 11 3.74 -3.62 0.51
C VAL A 11 3.25 -2.84 1.74
N LEU A 12 2.71 -3.51 2.76
CA LEU A 12 2.32 -2.87 4.02
C LEU A 12 3.53 -2.27 4.74
N ASN A 13 4.65 -3.00 4.81
CA ASN A 13 5.88 -2.50 5.43
C ASN A 13 6.44 -1.28 4.68
N GLU A 14 6.40 -1.27 3.35
CA GLU A 14 6.80 -0.09 2.58
C GLU A 14 5.85 1.09 2.78
N LEU A 15 4.54 0.84 2.83
CA LEU A 15 3.56 1.89 3.13
C LEU A 15 3.82 2.53 4.50
N GLU A 16 4.05 1.72 5.53
CA GLU A 16 4.36 2.20 6.88
C GLU A 16 5.62 3.08 6.89
N LYS A 17 6.69 2.66 6.20
CA LYS A 17 7.91 3.47 6.07
C LYS A 17 7.64 4.85 5.46
N TRP A 18 6.80 4.92 4.42
CA TRP A 18 6.43 6.19 3.80
C TRP A 18 5.54 7.05 4.70
N GLU A 19 4.63 6.45 5.46
CA GLU A 19 3.81 7.16 6.44
C GLU A 19 4.66 7.72 7.58
N SER A 20 5.60 6.95 8.16
CA SER A 20 6.55 7.46 9.15
C SER A 20 7.48 8.53 8.57
N ARG A 21 7.88 8.40 7.29
CA ARG A 21 8.69 9.43 6.63
C ARG A 21 7.91 10.73 6.48
N LYS A 22 6.61 10.65 6.16
CA LYS A 22 5.72 11.82 6.06
C LYS A 22 5.71 12.61 7.36
N GLU A 23 5.56 11.95 8.50
CA GLU A 23 5.57 12.60 9.82
C GLU A 23 6.87 13.38 10.05
N LYS A 24 8.03 12.73 9.82
CA LYS A 24 9.35 13.38 9.95
C LYS A 24 9.53 14.57 9.01
N VAL A 25 9.00 14.48 7.79
CA VAL A 25 9.09 15.58 6.81
C VAL A 25 8.14 16.71 7.17
N GLN A 26 6.95 16.41 7.71
CA GLN A 26 6.03 17.44 8.22
C GLN A 26 6.63 18.21 9.40
N GLU A 27 7.33 17.53 10.30
CA GLU A 27 8.09 18.17 11.38
C GLU A 27 9.21 19.08 10.86
N ARG A 28 9.95 18.64 9.83
CA ARG A 28 10.98 19.49 9.20
C ARG A 28 10.37 20.67 8.45
N TYR A 29 9.27 20.45 7.74
CA TYR A 29 8.56 21.51 7.02
C TYR A 29 8.02 22.58 7.96
N SER A 30 7.46 22.20 9.11
CA SER A 30 6.98 23.16 10.11
C SER A 30 8.10 24.00 10.73
N ARG A 31 9.33 23.50 10.73
CA ARG A 31 10.55 24.22 11.15
C ARG A 31 11.18 25.05 10.02
N GLY A 32 10.70 24.92 8.79
CA GLY A 32 11.27 25.58 7.61
C GLY A 32 12.44 24.84 6.95
N ASP A 33 12.75 23.61 7.39
CA ASP A 33 13.89 22.80 6.92
C ASP A 33 13.54 21.88 5.74
N ALA A 34 12.30 21.88 5.27
CA ALA A 34 11.84 21.07 4.14
C ALA A 34 10.88 21.87 3.25
N ASP A 35 10.77 21.45 1.99
CA ASP A 35 9.86 22.05 1.01
C ASP A 35 8.57 21.22 0.86
N LYS A 36 7.48 21.90 0.51
CA LYS A 36 6.16 21.33 0.21
C LYS A 36 6.24 20.26 -0.86
N THR A 37 7.16 20.39 -1.82
CA THR A 37 7.37 19.39 -2.88
C THR A 37 7.85 18.04 -2.34
N GLU A 38 8.57 17.99 -1.22
CA GLU A 38 8.98 16.72 -0.58
C GLU A 38 7.76 16.00 0.01
N ILE A 39 6.86 16.75 0.66
CA ILE A 39 5.61 16.22 1.21
C ILE A 39 4.71 15.68 0.10
N GLU A 40 4.60 16.40 -1.02
CA GLU A 40 3.80 15.98 -2.18
C GLU A 40 4.30 14.64 -2.75
N ARG A 41 5.62 14.49 -2.98
CA ARG A 41 6.20 13.21 -3.45
C ARG A 41 5.93 12.07 -2.48
N ILE A 42 6.02 12.31 -1.17
CA ILE A 42 5.71 11.29 -0.17
C ILE A 42 4.23 10.89 -0.23
N ASN A 43 3.32 11.86 -0.39
CA ASN A 43 1.89 11.57 -0.53
C ASN A 43 1.58 10.77 -1.82
N GLU A 44 2.30 11.01 -2.91
CA GLU A 44 2.20 10.21 -4.14
C GLU A 44 2.61 8.76 -3.89
N GLN A 45 3.72 8.53 -3.18
CA GLN A 45 4.17 7.18 -2.83
C GLN A 45 3.17 6.45 -1.92
N ILE A 46 2.65 7.13 -0.89
CA ILE A 46 1.60 6.59 -0.01
C ILE A 46 0.36 6.20 -0.83
N SER A 47 -0.07 7.07 -1.75
CA SER A 47 -1.22 6.81 -2.61
C SER A 47 -0.99 5.62 -3.54
N HIS A 48 0.21 5.51 -4.11
CA HIS A 48 0.62 4.37 -4.94
C HIS A 48 0.49 3.05 -4.18
N TYR A 49 1.07 2.94 -2.98
CA TYR A 49 1.02 1.71 -2.19
C TYR A 49 -0.39 1.38 -1.68
N LYS A 50 -1.20 2.39 -1.32
CA LYS A 50 -2.62 2.17 -0.95
C LYS A 50 -3.43 1.62 -2.12
N ASN A 51 -3.23 2.14 -3.33
CA ASN A 51 -3.88 1.62 -4.53
C ASN A 51 -3.42 0.19 -4.84
N LEU A 52 -2.12 -0.08 -4.74
CA LEU A 52 -1.57 -1.41 -4.95
C LEU A 52 -2.18 -2.44 -3.98
N LEU A 53 -2.29 -2.11 -2.69
CA LEU A 53 -2.94 -2.97 -1.69
C LEU A 53 -4.41 -3.22 -2.01
N SER A 54 -5.15 -2.18 -2.40
CA SER A 54 -6.55 -2.29 -2.80
C SER A 54 -6.73 -3.28 -3.95
N ASP A 55 -5.88 -3.18 -4.98
CA ASP A 55 -5.95 -4.05 -6.14
C ASP A 55 -5.52 -5.49 -5.83
N MET A 56 -4.53 -5.68 -4.97
CA MET A 56 -4.14 -7.01 -4.48
C MET A 56 -5.29 -7.67 -3.71
N LYS A 57 -5.98 -6.91 -2.84
CA LYS A 57 -7.15 -7.39 -2.08
C LYS A 57 -8.31 -7.78 -3.01
N LYS A 58 -8.60 -6.98 -4.04
CA LYS A 58 -9.64 -7.31 -5.04
C LYS A 58 -9.34 -8.60 -5.79
N LYS A 59 -8.08 -8.80 -6.22
CA LYS A 59 -7.66 -10.02 -6.93
C LYS A 59 -7.79 -11.27 -6.07
N MET A 60 -7.47 -11.17 -4.78
CA MET A 60 -7.61 -12.26 -3.83
C MET A 60 -9.08 -12.68 -3.69
N ASN A 61 -9.97 -11.70 -3.43
CA ASN A 61 -11.42 -11.95 -3.33
C ASN A 61 -12.01 -12.56 -4.61
N ALA A 62 -11.61 -12.09 -5.80
CA ALA A 62 -12.08 -12.64 -7.08
C ALA A 62 -11.65 -14.11 -7.27
N THR A 63 -10.45 -14.46 -6.81
CA THR A 63 -9.94 -15.84 -6.86
C THR A 63 -10.71 -16.74 -5.89
N ASP A 64 -11.04 -16.26 -4.71
CA ASP A 64 -11.83 -17.01 -3.71
C ASP A 64 -13.27 -17.23 -4.15
N ILE A 65 -13.91 -16.23 -4.78
CA ILE A 65 -15.24 -16.35 -5.38
C ILE A 65 -15.22 -17.40 -6.51
N SER A 66 -14.23 -17.33 -7.41
CA SER A 66 -14.07 -18.28 -8.51
C SER A 66 -13.90 -19.72 -8.01
N ARG A 67 -13.10 -19.93 -6.94
CA ARG A 67 -12.94 -21.23 -6.29
C ARG A 67 -14.22 -21.74 -5.64
N THR A 68 -15.03 -20.84 -5.07
CA THR A 68 -16.30 -21.20 -4.41
C THR A 68 -17.33 -21.68 -5.43
N ILE A 69 -17.50 -20.94 -6.54
CA ILE A 69 -18.41 -21.31 -7.63
C ILE A 69 -18.01 -22.65 -8.27
N ALA A 70 -16.70 -22.87 -8.50
CA ALA A 70 -16.22 -24.13 -9.07
C ALA A 70 -16.49 -25.35 -8.17
N ARG A 71 -16.58 -25.15 -6.84
CA ARG A 71 -16.87 -26.22 -5.86
C ARG A 71 -18.36 -26.47 -5.64
N SER A 72 -19.22 -25.47 -5.85
CA SER A 72 -20.67 -25.62 -5.72
C SER A 72 -21.34 -26.21 -6.97
N SER A 73 -20.61 -26.33 -8.07
CA SER A 73 -21.14 -26.82 -9.36
C SER A 73 -20.89 -28.32 -9.61
N ASN A 74 -20.61 -29.10 -8.57
CA ASN A 74 -20.27 -30.53 -8.65
C ASN A 74 -21.20 -31.39 -7.81
#